data_AF-A0A7Y7ABV7-F1
#
_entry.id   AF-A0A7Y7ABV7-F1
#
_cell.length_a   1.000
_cell.length_b   1.000
_cell.length_c   1.000
_cell.angle_alpha   90.00
_cell.angle_beta   90.00
_cell.angle_gamma   90.00
#
_symmetry.space_group_name_H-M   'P 1'
#
loop_
_entity.id
_entity.type
_entity.pdbx_description
1 polymer ?
#
loop_
_entity_poly.entity_id
_entity_poly.type
_entity_poly.pdbx_seq_one_letter_code
_entity_poly.pdbx_strand_id
1 'polypeptide(L)'
;MRFLQILVFLSCSLPVFGQTVIDTIPTEKGTMVVYADRTWIYLEDLNFDGILNKRIHATVLEDSNLNYIQPWNNEVCYTSQLKNDLSKLKDTIWLCVEDDVNGGFVMPFDGIVTSRYGYRRGRRHNGTDIDLNTGDTVRAAWSGKVRYAKYNDHGFGNLVVIRHHNGLETFYAHLSKHLVAPNQEVKAGDPIGLGGNTGHSYGSHLHFEVRFYDAPMDPEQIIDFKKKEVKDENLMVHAGLFRPGARAGSTHTAHTASSTASGSRKYYKIRSGDTLGAIAQRNKTTVSRLCQLNGIRPTTVLQIGRNLRIR
;
A
#
# COMPACT_ATOMS: atom_id res chain seq x y z
N MET A 1 -21.68 12.77 -50.88
CA MET A 1 -21.70 11.29 -51.04
C MET A 1 -21.45 10.67 -49.68
N ARG A 2 -22.46 10.02 -49.09
CA ARG A 2 -22.36 9.32 -47.81
C ARG A 2 -21.67 7.97 -48.05
N PHE A 3 -20.53 7.73 -47.44
CA PHE A 3 -19.93 6.39 -47.41
C PHE A 3 -20.57 5.59 -46.27
N LEU A 4 -21.35 4.58 -46.66
CA LEU A 4 -21.90 3.55 -45.79
C LEU A 4 -20.80 2.48 -45.63
N GLN A 5 -20.16 2.42 -44.45
CA GLN A 5 -19.25 1.31 -44.14
C GLN A 5 -20.03 0.18 -43.47
N ILE A 6 -19.97 -1.00 -44.10
CA ILE A 6 -20.64 -2.24 -43.72
C ILE A 6 -19.86 -2.90 -42.58
N LEU A 7 -20.54 -3.16 -41.45
CA LEU A 7 -20.05 -3.98 -40.34
C LEU A 7 -19.88 -5.44 -40.80
N VAL A 8 -18.69 -6.00 -40.58
CA VAL A 8 -18.49 -7.45 -40.62
C VAL A 8 -18.52 -7.97 -39.19
N PHE A 9 -19.60 -8.65 -38.82
CA PHE A 9 -19.70 -9.41 -37.57
C PHE A 9 -18.91 -10.71 -37.72
N LEU A 10 -17.72 -10.78 -37.12
CA LEU A 10 -17.06 -12.05 -36.88
C LEU A 10 -17.50 -12.54 -35.49
N SER A 11 -18.41 -13.50 -35.46
CA SER A 11 -18.91 -14.15 -34.26
C SER A 11 -17.81 -15.03 -33.64
N CYS A 12 -17.15 -14.53 -32.60
CA CYS A 12 -16.35 -15.33 -31.70
C CYS A 12 -17.01 -15.32 -30.33
N SER A 13 -17.70 -16.40 -30.01
CA SER A 13 -18.39 -16.62 -28.74
C SER A 13 -17.40 -17.01 -27.64
N LEU A 14 -17.38 -16.26 -26.53
CA LEU A 14 -17.27 -16.68 -25.11
C LEU A 14 -17.02 -15.43 -24.20
N PRO A 15 -17.31 -15.45 -22.88
CA PRO A 15 -18.53 -14.87 -22.28
C PRO A 15 -18.30 -13.64 -21.35
N VAL A 16 -19.41 -13.00 -20.97
CA VAL A 16 -19.55 -11.95 -19.92
C VAL A 16 -19.09 -10.53 -20.30
N PHE A 17 -20.00 -9.72 -20.87
CA PHE A 17 -20.46 -8.43 -20.31
C PHE A 17 -21.65 -7.95 -21.15
N GLY A 18 -22.85 -8.01 -20.59
CA GLY A 18 -24.13 -7.72 -21.27
C GLY A 18 -24.43 -6.23 -21.47
N GLN A 19 -23.45 -5.44 -21.90
CA GLN A 19 -23.65 -4.03 -22.21
C GLN A 19 -23.63 -3.81 -23.73
N THR A 20 -24.69 -3.21 -24.27
CA THR A 20 -24.77 -2.86 -25.68
C THR A 20 -24.10 -1.51 -25.90
N VAL A 21 -23.09 -1.45 -26.77
CA VAL A 21 -22.46 -0.20 -27.21
C VAL A 21 -23.45 0.56 -28.10
N ILE A 22 -23.70 1.82 -27.78
CA ILE A 22 -24.55 2.73 -28.57
C ILE A 22 -23.71 3.64 -29.47
N ASP A 23 -22.58 4.15 -28.99
CA ASP A 23 -21.78 5.13 -29.73
C ASP A 23 -20.30 5.13 -29.33
N THR A 24 -19.46 5.75 -30.15
CA THR A 24 -18.07 6.10 -29.81
C THR A 24 -17.81 7.58 -30.06
N ILE A 25 -17.38 8.31 -29.03
CA ILE A 25 -17.17 9.76 -29.05
C ILE A 25 -15.66 10.03 -28.94
N PRO A 26 -14.99 10.57 -29.98
CA PRO A 26 -13.60 11.00 -29.85
C PRO A 26 -13.50 12.20 -28.91
N THR A 27 -12.58 12.15 -27.94
CA THR A 27 -12.27 13.25 -27.02
C THR A 27 -10.77 13.56 -27.05
N GLU A 28 -10.35 14.65 -26.41
CA GLU A 28 -8.92 14.98 -26.24
C GLU A 28 -8.14 13.92 -25.45
N LYS A 29 -8.83 13.05 -24.70
CA LYS A 29 -8.26 12.00 -23.87
C LYS A 29 -8.32 10.61 -24.51
N GLY A 30 -8.89 10.48 -25.72
CA GLY A 30 -9.07 9.19 -26.39
C GLY A 30 -10.51 8.99 -26.85
N THR A 31 -10.79 7.81 -27.42
CA THR A 31 -12.13 7.47 -27.92
C THR A 31 -12.98 6.95 -26.77
N MET A 32 -14.02 7.68 -26.38
CA MET A 32 -15.01 7.22 -25.41
C MET A 32 -16.00 6.26 -26.08
N VAL A 33 -16.33 5.15 -25.45
CA VAL A 33 -17.37 4.18 -25.82
C VAL A 33 -18.56 4.40 -24.89
N VAL A 34 -19.73 4.64 -25.45
CA VAL A 34 -20.98 4.90 -24.70
C VAL A 34 -21.88 3.68 -24.77
N TYR A 35 -22.41 3.26 -23.63
CA TYR A 35 -23.28 2.09 -23.48
C TYR A 35 -24.75 2.47 -23.32
N ALA A 36 -25.63 1.50 -23.57
CA ALA A 36 -27.09 1.69 -23.54
C ALA A 36 -27.68 2.06 -22.19
N ASP A 37 -26.99 1.75 -21.10
CA ASP A 37 -27.35 2.13 -19.74
C ASP A 37 -26.82 3.51 -19.34
N ARG A 38 -26.33 4.30 -20.31
CA ARG A 38 -25.76 5.64 -20.12
C ARG A 38 -24.44 5.65 -19.34
N THR A 39 -23.77 4.51 -19.24
CA THR A 39 -22.36 4.47 -18.81
C THR A 39 -21.43 4.66 -20.01
N TRP A 40 -20.16 4.94 -19.74
CA TRP A 40 -19.15 5.08 -20.77
C TRP A 40 -17.79 4.61 -20.25
N ILE A 41 -16.88 4.28 -21.17
CA ILE A 41 -15.49 3.92 -20.89
C ILE A 41 -14.58 4.42 -22.03
N TYR A 42 -13.28 4.62 -21.84
CA TYR A 42 -12.41 4.82 -23.01
C TYR A 42 -12.14 3.49 -23.72
N LEU A 43 -12.00 3.53 -25.04
CA LEU A 43 -11.74 2.36 -25.88
C LEU A 43 -10.44 1.65 -25.47
N GLU A 44 -9.44 2.41 -25.04
CA GLU A 44 -8.18 1.88 -24.50
C GLU A 44 -8.37 1.09 -23.20
N ASP A 45 -9.38 1.43 -22.41
CA ASP A 45 -9.69 0.74 -21.17
C ASP A 45 -10.30 -0.65 -21.40
N LEU A 46 -10.89 -0.92 -22.58
CA LEU A 46 -11.42 -2.25 -22.90
C LEU A 46 -10.34 -3.34 -22.90
N ASN A 47 -9.10 -2.93 -23.18
CA ASN A 47 -7.94 -3.83 -23.19
C ASN A 47 -7.11 -3.75 -21.90
N PHE A 48 -7.59 -3.03 -20.89
CA PHE A 48 -6.87 -2.89 -19.64
C PHE A 48 -6.95 -4.20 -18.84
N ASP A 49 -5.79 -4.83 -18.65
CA ASP A 49 -5.61 -6.07 -17.91
C ASP A 49 -5.71 -5.90 -16.37
N GLY A 50 -5.91 -4.67 -15.89
CA GLY A 50 -5.95 -4.36 -14.47
C GLY A 50 -4.62 -4.04 -13.84
N ILE A 51 -3.52 -4.07 -14.60
CA ILE A 51 -2.16 -4.00 -14.08
C ILE A 51 -1.55 -2.65 -14.47
N LEU A 52 -1.48 -1.73 -13.49
CA LEU A 52 -0.80 -0.45 -13.69
C LEU A 52 0.72 -0.55 -13.54
N ASN A 53 1.21 -1.48 -12.71
CA ASN A 53 2.65 -1.70 -12.51
C ASN A 53 3.03 -3.15 -12.86
N LYS A 54 3.43 -3.37 -14.11
CA LYS A 54 3.79 -4.70 -14.63
C LYS A 54 5.00 -5.30 -13.90
N ARG A 55 5.98 -4.48 -13.52
CA ARG A 55 7.17 -4.94 -12.79
C ARG A 55 6.78 -5.54 -11.44
N ILE A 56 6.04 -4.78 -10.64
CA ILE A 56 5.59 -5.23 -9.32
C ILE A 56 4.66 -6.42 -9.44
N HIS A 57 3.77 -6.41 -10.43
CA HIS A 57 2.89 -7.54 -10.67
C HIS A 57 3.66 -8.84 -10.98
N ALA A 58 4.66 -8.78 -11.86
CA ALA A 58 5.52 -9.93 -12.15
C ALA A 58 6.29 -10.39 -10.90
N THR A 59 6.92 -9.48 -10.14
CA THR A 59 7.64 -9.82 -8.91
C THR A 59 6.75 -10.52 -7.88
N VAL A 60 5.50 -10.08 -7.76
CA VAL A 60 4.54 -10.66 -6.82
C VAL A 60 4.08 -12.06 -7.28
N LEU A 61 3.89 -12.27 -8.59
CA LEU A 61 3.51 -13.58 -9.14
C LEU A 61 4.64 -14.62 -9.10
N GLU A 62 5.90 -14.18 -9.09
CA GLU A 62 7.06 -15.07 -8.99
C GLU A 62 7.22 -15.70 -7.59
N ASP A 63 6.64 -15.12 -6.54
CA ASP A 63 6.66 -15.71 -5.19
C ASP A 63 5.68 -16.89 -5.11
N SER A 64 6.18 -18.09 -5.40
CA SER A 64 5.41 -19.34 -5.43
C SER A 64 4.73 -19.71 -4.11
N ASN A 65 5.08 -19.08 -2.99
CA ASN A 65 4.42 -19.33 -1.71
C ASN A 65 3.08 -18.61 -1.57
N LEU A 66 2.79 -17.69 -2.50
CA LEU A 66 1.72 -16.73 -2.38
C LEU A 66 0.84 -16.82 -3.62
N ASN A 67 -0.38 -17.32 -3.45
CA ASN A 67 -1.37 -17.32 -4.53
C ASN A 67 -2.05 -15.94 -4.58
N TYR A 68 -1.28 -14.91 -4.95
CA TYR A 68 -1.77 -13.54 -4.97
C TYR A 68 -2.84 -13.34 -6.03
N ILE A 69 -3.99 -12.83 -5.59
CA ILE A 69 -5.12 -12.54 -6.46
C ILE A 69 -5.50 -11.09 -6.23
N GLN A 70 -5.48 -10.27 -7.28
CA GLN A 70 -5.99 -8.89 -7.20
C GLN A 70 -6.55 -8.43 -8.56
N PRO A 71 -7.58 -9.10 -9.10
CA PRO A 71 -8.14 -8.79 -10.41
C PRO A 71 -8.68 -7.36 -10.45
N TRP A 72 -8.79 -6.80 -11.66
CA TRP A 72 -9.55 -5.57 -11.85
C TRP A 72 -11.04 -5.88 -11.72
N ASN A 73 -11.68 -5.27 -10.74
CA ASN A 73 -13.11 -5.40 -10.51
C ASN A 73 -13.59 -4.14 -9.82
N ASN A 74 -14.63 -3.50 -10.35
CA ASN A 74 -15.19 -2.25 -9.86
C ASN A 74 -16.44 -2.44 -8.96
N GLU A 75 -16.87 -3.68 -8.76
CA GLU A 75 -18.07 -4.06 -8.02
C GLU A 75 -17.78 -4.44 -6.56
N VAL A 76 -16.61 -5.02 -6.29
CA VAL A 76 -16.27 -5.52 -4.95
C VAL A 76 -15.25 -4.62 -4.24
N CYS A 77 -15.35 -4.50 -2.92
CA CYS A 77 -14.40 -3.70 -2.13
C CYS A 77 -13.00 -4.35 -2.08
N TYR A 78 -12.93 -5.68 -1.89
CA TYR A 78 -11.67 -6.43 -1.86
C TYR A 78 -11.67 -7.47 -2.97
N THR A 79 -10.80 -7.29 -3.96
CA THR A 79 -10.78 -8.13 -5.16
C THR A 79 -10.14 -9.50 -4.90
N SER A 80 -9.26 -9.59 -3.90
CA SER A 80 -8.66 -10.81 -3.39
C SER A 80 -9.58 -11.61 -2.45
N GLN A 81 -10.73 -11.05 -2.06
CA GLN A 81 -11.55 -11.55 -0.94
C GLN A 81 -10.75 -11.71 0.36
N LEU A 82 -9.74 -10.85 0.59
CA LEU A 82 -8.83 -10.86 1.74
C LEU A 82 -8.02 -12.16 1.88
N LYS A 83 -7.81 -12.90 0.79
CA LYS A 83 -7.05 -14.17 0.79
C LYS A 83 -5.53 -13.97 0.78
N ASN A 84 -5.08 -12.79 0.36
CA ASN A 84 -3.65 -12.47 0.24
C ASN A 84 -3.01 -12.36 1.63
N ASP A 85 -2.06 -13.24 1.94
CA ASP A 85 -1.32 -13.23 3.21
C ASP A 85 0.10 -12.68 3.02
N LEU A 86 0.22 -11.36 3.04
CA LEU A 86 1.50 -10.66 2.88
C LEU A 86 2.46 -10.83 4.07
N SER A 87 2.05 -11.46 5.17
CA SER A 87 2.96 -11.81 6.28
C SER A 87 3.93 -12.95 5.92
N LYS A 88 3.67 -13.64 4.81
CA LYS A 88 4.47 -14.74 4.27
C LYS A 88 5.38 -14.35 3.10
N LEU A 89 5.46 -13.06 2.76
CA LEU A 89 6.42 -12.56 1.77
C LEU A 89 7.83 -13.09 2.07
N LYS A 90 8.45 -13.74 1.08
CA LYS A 90 9.81 -14.27 1.23
C LYS A 90 10.85 -13.16 1.09
N ASP A 91 10.71 -12.36 0.05
CA ASP A 91 11.67 -11.34 -0.33
C ASP A 91 11.13 -9.92 -0.11
N THR A 92 12.04 -8.95 -0.11
CA THR A 92 11.69 -7.53 -0.02
C THR A 92 11.44 -6.98 -1.41
N ILE A 93 10.29 -6.35 -1.60
CA ILE A 93 9.90 -5.71 -2.86
C ILE A 93 10.23 -4.23 -2.76
N TRP A 94 11.00 -3.73 -3.73
CA TRP A 94 11.32 -2.31 -3.86
C TRP A 94 10.20 -1.60 -4.64
N LEU A 95 9.48 -0.69 -4.00
CA LEU A 95 8.46 0.18 -4.60
C LEU A 95 8.97 1.62 -4.70
N CYS A 96 8.81 2.24 -5.86
CA CYS A 96 9.01 3.67 -6.07
C CYS A 96 7.68 4.35 -5.74
N VAL A 97 7.61 5.13 -4.65
CA VAL A 97 6.38 5.81 -4.22
C VAL A 97 6.31 7.24 -4.74
N GLU A 98 7.45 7.83 -5.09
CA GLU A 98 7.56 9.14 -5.74
C GLU A 98 8.26 8.94 -7.09
N ASP A 99 7.69 9.46 -8.18
CA ASP A 99 8.37 9.49 -9.48
C ASP A 99 7.98 10.72 -10.31
N ASP A 100 8.89 11.17 -11.16
CA ASP A 100 8.68 12.37 -12.01
C ASP A 100 7.69 12.13 -13.16
N VAL A 101 7.39 10.86 -13.49
CA VAL A 101 6.62 10.47 -14.69
C VAL A 101 5.12 10.57 -14.43
N ASN A 102 4.68 10.09 -13.28
CA ASN A 102 3.28 9.98 -12.88
C ASN A 102 2.85 11.12 -11.95
N GLY A 103 3.78 12.01 -11.59
CA GLY A 103 3.53 13.09 -10.65
C GLY A 103 3.67 12.63 -9.20
N GLY A 104 4.11 13.58 -8.36
CA GLY A 104 4.42 13.32 -6.97
C GLY A 104 3.24 13.08 -6.06
N PHE A 105 3.52 12.65 -4.83
CA PHE A 105 2.53 12.54 -3.78
C PHE A 105 1.85 13.88 -3.49
N VAL A 106 0.54 13.84 -3.30
CA VAL A 106 -0.24 14.96 -2.78
C VAL A 106 -0.99 14.51 -1.53
N MET A 107 -0.97 15.35 -0.49
CA MET A 107 -1.73 15.07 0.72
C MET A 107 -3.24 14.99 0.40
N PRO A 108 -3.95 13.89 0.74
CA PRO A 108 -5.34 13.70 0.33
C PRO A 108 -6.31 14.69 0.98
N PHE A 109 -5.95 15.19 2.17
CA PHE A 109 -6.57 16.36 2.80
C PHE A 109 -5.60 16.99 3.80
N ASP A 110 -5.59 18.32 3.87
CA ASP A 110 -4.75 19.07 4.81
C ASP A 110 -5.43 19.20 6.19
N GLY A 111 -5.50 18.09 6.91
CA GLY A 111 -6.10 18.01 8.24
C GLY A 111 -5.19 17.36 9.27
N ILE A 112 -5.56 17.47 10.54
CA ILE A 112 -4.81 16.85 11.64
C ILE A 112 -5.16 15.37 11.72
N VAL A 113 -4.14 14.52 11.88
CA VAL A 113 -4.37 13.10 12.19
C VAL A 113 -4.99 12.98 13.58
N THR A 114 -6.27 12.61 13.62
CA THR A 114 -7.03 12.38 14.87
C THR A 114 -6.84 10.96 15.37
N SER A 115 -6.60 10.02 14.46
CA SER A 115 -6.25 8.67 14.85
C SER A 115 -5.36 7.90 13.88
N ARG A 116 -4.44 7.09 14.42
CA ARG A 116 -3.40 6.37 13.63
C ARG A 116 -3.71 4.89 13.42
N TYR A 117 -3.14 4.31 12.37
CA TYR A 117 -3.18 2.87 12.10
C TYR A 117 -2.84 2.00 13.33
N GLY A 118 -3.50 0.85 13.45
CA GLY A 118 -3.18 -0.16 14.47
C GLY A 118 -4.33 -0.46 15.43
N TYR A 119 -4.02 -1.17 16.53
CA TYR A 119 -5.02 -1.61 17.50
C TYR A 119 -5.39 -0.52 18.51
N ARG A 120 -6.69 -0.31 18.70
CA ARG A 120 -7.27 0.59 19.71
C ARG A 120 -8.37 -0.13 20.47
N ARG A 121 -8.23 -0.25 21.79
CA ARG A 121 -9.24 -0.91 22.66
C ARG A 121 -9.71 -2.28 22.11
N GLY A 122 -8.78 -3.08 21.59
CA GLY A 122 -9.07 -4.39 21.01
C GLY A 122 -9.62 -4.40 19.58
N ARG A 123 -9.95 -3.25 18.98
CA ARG A 123 -10.36 -3.13 17.57
C ARG A 123 -9.19 -2.69 16.70
N ARG A 124 -9.02 -3.34 15.54
CA ARG A 124 -7.98 -2.97 14.56
C ARG A 124 -8.48 -1.82 13.69
N HIS A 125 -7.67 -0.78 13.57
CA HIS A 125 -7.84 0.32 12.64
C HIS A 125 -6.89 0.13 11.46
N ASN A 126 -7.43 -0.02 10.25
CA ASN A 126 -6.65 -0.38 9.05
C ASN A 126 -6.14 0.82 8.25
N GLY A 127 -6.47 2.05 8.69
CA GLY A 127 -6.04 3.29 8.06
C GLY A 127 -5.59 4.34 9.06
N THR A 128 -5.65 5.60 8.63
CA THR A 128 -5.41 6.80 9.44
C THR A 128 -6.60 7.73 9.26
N ASP A 129 -7.12 8.26 10.37
CA ASP A 129 -8.23 9.20 10.39
C ASP A 129 -7.68 10.63 10.40
N ILE A 130 -8.13 11.43 9.45
CA ILE A 130 -7.72 12.81 9.25
C ILE A 130 -8.94 13.70 9.46
N ASP A 131 -8.82 14.67 10.37
CA ASP A 131 -9.88 15.63 10.65
C ASP A 131 -10.27 16.40 9.40
N LEU A 132 -11.57 16.50 9.13
CA LEU A 132 -12.12 17.36 8.07
C LEU A 132 -13.58 17.72 8.35
N ASN A 133 -14.07 18.76 7.71
CA ASN A 133 -15.48 19.11 7.72
C ASN A 133 -16.22 18.44 6.56
N THR A 134 -17.51 18.15 6.78
CA THR A 134 -18.36 17.60 5.73
C THR A 134 -18.46 18.60 4.59
N GLY A 135 -18.13 18.17 3.37
CA GLY A 135 -18.06 19.04 2.19
C GLY A 135 -16.63 19.46 1.80
N ASP A 136 -15.63 19.26 2.65
CA ASP A 136 -14.24 19.54 2.31
C ASP A 136 -13.76 18.68 1.13
N THR A 137 -12.91 19.22 0.26
CA THR A 137 -12.45 18.48 -0.92
C THR A 137 -11.37 17.47 -0.57
N VAL A 138 -11.64 16.19 -0.85
CA VAL A 138 -10.66 15.09 -0.74
C VAL A 138 -10.03 14.85 -2.10
N ARG A 139 -8.71 14.65 -2.11
CA ARG A 139 -7.88 14.53 -3.32
C ARG A 139 -7.19 13.18 -3.44
N ALA A 140 -6.88 12.77 -4.66
CA ALA A 140 -6.08 11.58 -4.93
C ALA A 140 -4.65 11.76 -4.40
N ALA A 141 -4.16 10.81 -3.61
CA ALA A 141 -2.83 10.87 -3.03
C ALA A 141 -1.70 10.65 -4.05
N TRP A 142 -1.97 9.79 -5.04
CA TRP A 142 -1.09 9.51 -6.18
C TRP A 142 -1.92 9.39 -7.45
N SER A 143 -1.28 9.54 -8.61
CA SER A 143 -1.92 9.28 -9.89
C SER A 143 -2.27 7.80 -10.05
N GLY A 144 -3.33 7.54 -10.81
CA GLY A 144 -3.77 6.18 -11.06
C GLY A 144 -5.17 6.11 -11.64
N LYS A 145 -5.78 4.95 -11.49
CA LYS A 145 -7.11 4.65 -12.04
C LYS A 145 -8.07 4.27 -10.92
N VAL A 146 -9.24 4.90 -10.93
CA VAL A 146 -10.31 4.66 -9.95
C VAL A 146 -10.83 3.25 -10.17
N ARG A 147 -10.61 2.37 -9.19
CA ARG A 147 -11.10 0.99 -9.23
C ARG A 147 -12.53 0.92 -8.72
N TYR A 148 -12.84 1.61 -7.63
CA TYR A 148 -14.14 1.53 -6.94
C TYR A 148 -14.59 2.93 -6.53
N ALA A 149 -15.85 3.29 -6.77
CA ALA A 149 -16.44 4.54 -6.32
C ALA A 149 -17.94 4.32 -6.07
N LYS A 150 -18.27 3.75 -4.91
CA LYS A 150 -19.65 3.35 -4.54
C LYS A 150 -19.87 3.50 -3.04
N TYR A 151 -21.13 3.36 -2.61
CA TYR A 151 -21.44 3.18 -1.20
C TYR A 151 -21.09 1.74 -0.77
N ASN A 152 -20.42 1.62 0.37
CA ASN A 152 -20.01 0.36 0.98
C ASN A 152 -20.72 0.17 2.33
N ASP A 153 -21.61 -0.81 2.38
CA ASP A 153 -22.41 -1.13 3.57
C ASP A 153 -21.65 -1.86 4.69
N HIS A 154 -20.34 -2.09 4.51
CA HIS A 154 -19.51 -2.86 5.45
C HIS A 154 -18.65 -1.97 6.36
N GLY A 155 -18.99 -0.68 6.44
CA GLY A 155 -18.41 0.27 7.38
C GLY A 155 -17.82 1.51 6.72
N PHE A 156 -17.34 1.45 5.49
CA PHE A 156 -16.69 2.60 4.85
C PHE A 156 -17.67 3.70 4.40
N GLY A 157 -18.95 3.40 4.18
CA GLY A 157 -19.87 4.38 3.61
C GLY A 157 -19.51 4.69 2.16
N ASN A 158 -19.60 5.95 1.73
CA ASN A 158 -19.10 6.32 0.40
C ASN A 158 -17.58 6.15 0.36
N LEU A 159 -17.14 5.24 -0.50
CA LEU A 159 -15.75 4.84 -0.64
C LEU A 159 -15.28 5.10 -2.06
N VAL A 160 -14.09 5.70 -2.19
CA VAL A 160 -13.28 5.67 -3.42
C VAL A 160 -12.06 4.79 -3.17
N VAL A 161 -11.73 3.92 -4.13
CA VAL A 161 -10.48 3.16 -4.17
C VAL A 161 -9.77 3.46 -5.47
N ILE A 162 -8.50 3.85 -5.37
CA ILE A 162 -7.65 4.15 -6.53
C ILE A 162 -6.49 3.17 -6.53
N ARG A 163 -6.25 2.54 -7.69
CA ARG A 163 -5.02 1.77 -7.94
C ARG A 163 -4.01 2.67 -8.61
N HIS A 164 -2.76 2.61 -8.16
CA HIS A 164 -1.71 3.53 -8.57
C HIS A 164 -0.62 2.87 -9.39
N HIS A 165 0.13 3.68 -10.14
CA HIS A 165 1.28 3.24 -10.93
C HIS A 165 2.44 2.76 -10.06
N ASN A 166 2.50 3.14 -8.78
CA ASN A 166 3.47 2.61 -7.82
C ASN A 166 3.12 1.20 -7.29
N GLY A 167 1.98 0.63 -7.69
CA GLY A 167 1.53 -0.71 -7.27
C GLY A 167 0.74 -0.75 -5.96
N LEU A 168 0.46 0.41 -5.35
CA LEU A 168 -0.40 0.53 -4.18
C LEU A 168 -1.86 0.77 -4.58
N GLU A 169 -2.77 0.50 -3.64
CA GLU A 169 -4.13 1.01 -3.65
C GLU A 169 -4.35 1.94 -2.46
N THR A 170 -5.10 3.02 -2.66
CA THR A 170 -5.55 3.91 -1.58
C THR A 170 -7.05 3.90 -1.45
N PHE A 171 -7.53 3.95 -0.21
CA PHE A 171 -8.95 3.95 0.13
C PHE A 171 -9.30 5.29 0.80
N TYR A 172 -10.39 5.91 0.34
CA TYR A 172 -10.90 7.19 0.84
C TYR A 172 -12.35 6.99 1.26
N ALA A 173 -12.59 6.85 2.55
CA ALA A 173 -13.87 6.45 3.10
C ALA A 173 -14.58 7.58 3.85
N HIS A 174 -15.82 7.30 4.26
CA HIS A 174 -16.74 8.19 4.96
C HIS A 174 -17.14 9.45 4.19
N LEU A 175 -16.91 9.47 2.87
CA LEU A 175 -17.19 10.63 2.02
C LEU A 175 -18.68 11.00 2.06
N SER A 176 -19.00 12.27 1.85
CA SER A 176 -20.39 12.71 1.65
C SER A 176 -20.83 12.56 0.19
N LYS A 177 -19.87 12.65 -0.76
CA LYS A 177 -20.14 12.60 -2.19
C LYS A 177 -18.92 12.10 -2.97
N HIS A 178 -19.15 11.30 -4.00
CA HIS A 178 -18.15 10.95 -5.02
C HIS A 178 -18.08 12.03 -6.10
N LEU A 179 -16.87 12.40 -6.53
CA LEU A 179 -16.64 13.31 -7.67
C LEU A 179 -16.03 12.59 -8.88
N VAL A 180 -15.85 11.27 -8.78
CA VAL A 180 -15.24 10.40 -9.79
C VAL A 180 -16.05 9.13 -9.95
N ALA A 181 -15.85 8.45 -11.08
CA ALA A 181 -16.47 7.16 -11.39
C ALA A 181 -15.41 6.06 -11.56
N PRO A 182 -15.77 4.76 -11.45
CA PRO A 182 -14.87 3.67 -11.78
C PRO A 182 -14.31 3.78 -13.21
N ASN A 183 -13.10 3.25 -13.40
CA ASN A 183 -12.29 3.35 -14.63
C ASN A 183 -11.78 4.75 -14.97
N GLN A 184 -12.17 5.80 -14.26
CA GLN A 184 -11.62 7.13 -14.48
C GLN A 184 -10.14 7.19 -14.10
N GLU A 185 -9.29 7.73 -14.98
CA GLU A 185 -7.93 8.13 -14.63
C GLU A 185 -7.92 9.45 -13.87
N VAL A 186 -7.08 9.51 -12.84
CA VAL A 186 -6.90 10.68 -11.98
C VAL A 186 -5.42 10.94 -11.75
N LYS A 187 -5.05 12.21 -11.71
CA LYS A 187 -3.71 12.65 -11.31
C LYS A 187 -3.66 12.87 -9.80
N ALA A 188 -2.47 12.77 -9.23
CA ALA A 188 -2.23 13.19 -7.86
C ALA A 188 -2.74 14.63 -7.66
N GLY A 189 -3.52 14.85 -6.60
CA GLY A 189 -4.14 16.12 -6.30
C GLY A 189 -5.50 16.37 -6.96
N ASP A 190 -5.95 15.53 -7.90
CA ASP A 190 -7.30 15.69 -8.48
C ASP A 190 -8.38 15.52 -7.40
N PRO A 191 -9.45 16.35 -7.41
CA PRO A 191 -10.60 16.14 -6.54
C PRO A 191 -11.31 14.81 -6.84
N ILE A 192 -11.51 13.97 -5.82
CA ILE A 192 -12.12 12.64 -5.96
C ILE A 192 -13.43 12.48 -5.20
N GLY A 193 -13.65 13.32 -4.20
CA GLY A 193 -14.80 13.24 -3.32
C GLY A 193 -14.87 14.42 -2.36
N LEU A 194 -15.95 14.47 -1.61
CA LEU A 194 -16.12 15.42 -0.52
C LEU A 194 -16.10 14.68 0.82
N GLY A 195 -15.42 15.24 1.81
CA GLY A 195 -15.38 14.74 3.18
C GLY A 195 -16.77 14.62 3.79
N GLY A 196 -16.93 13.71 4.75
CA GLY A 196 -18.24 13.43 5.32
C GLY A 196 -18.20 12.55 6.57
N ASN A 197 -19.35 11.95 6.86
CA ASN A 197 -19.58 11.09 8.02
C ASN A 197 -20.48 9.89 7.64
N THR A 198 -20.29 9.31 6.45
CA THR A 198 -21.12 8.18 6.00
C THR A 198 -20.57 6.83 6.49
N GLY A 199 -21.41 5.78 6.50
CA GLY A 199 -21.00 4.46 7.00
C GLY A 199 -20.87 4.40 8.52
N HIS A 200 -19.93 3.60 9.01
CA HIS A 200 -19.66 3.44 10.43
C HIS A 200 -18.63 4.48 10.91
N SER A 201 -19.12 5.71 11.09
CA SER A 201 -18.33 6.86 11.55
C SER A 201 -19.07 7.63 12.66
N TYR A 202 -18.32 8.17 13.62
CA TYR A 202 -18.86 8.89 14.78
C TYR A 202 -18.79 10.42 14.65
N GLY A 203 -18.15 10.92 13.59
CA GLY A 203 -17.93 12.33 13.33
C GLY A 203 -17.27 12.54 11.99
N SER A 204 -17.35 13.76 11.45
CA SER A 204 -16.77 14.07 10.14
C SER A 204 -15.26 13.86 10.13
N HIS A 205 -14.76 12.98 9.26
CA HIS A 205 -13.33 12.75 9.05
C HIS A 205 -13.09 12.01 7.73
N LEU A 206 -11.86 12.02 7.24
CA LEU A 206 -11.40 11.12 6.19
C LEU A 206 -10.75 9.90 6.83
N HIS A 207 -11.29 8.72 6.58
CA HIS A 207 -10.58 7.48 6.84
C HIS A 207 -9.78 7.09 5.60
N PHE A 208 -8.45 7.18 5.71
CA PHE A 208 -7.50 6.96 4.63
C PHE A 208 -6.70 5.68 4.87
N GLU A 209 -6.75 4.73 3.94
CA GLU A 209 -5.90 3.53 3.97
C GLU A 209 -4.94 3.51 2.79
N VAL A 210 -3.75 2.96 3.03
CA VAL A 210 -2.82 2.52 1.98
C VAL A 210 -2.75 1.01 2.04
N ARG A 211 -2.89 0.35 0.89
CA ARG A 211 -2.91 -1.11 0.78
C ARG A 211 -1.97 -1.57 -0.32
N PHE A 212 -1.38 -2.74 -0.12
CA PHE A 212 -0.63 -3.46 -1.14
C PHE A 212 -1.32 -4.82 -1.32
N TYR A 213 -1.76 -5.15 -2.53
CA TYR A 213 -2.48 -6.41 -2.82
C TYR A 213 -3.58 -6.73 -1.81
N ASP A 214 -4.46 -5.76 -1.56
CA ASP A 214 -5.54 -5.79 -0.57
C ASP A 214 -5.10 -5.94 0.89
N ALA A 215 -3.82 -6.03 1.27
CA ALA A 215 -3.44 -5.97 2.69
C ALA A 215 -3.17 -4.52 3.11
N PRO A 216 -3.73 -4.07 4.25
CA PRO A 216 -3.50 -2.73 4.73
C PRO A 216 -2.11 -2.61 5.34
N MET A 217 -1.50 -1.45 5.10
CA MET A 217 -0.26 -1.03 5.74
C MET A 217 -0.47 0.28 6.47
N ASP A 218 0.37 0.52 7.47
CA ASP A 218 0.40 1.80 8.18
C ASP A 218 0.79 2.92 7.20
N PRO A 219 -0.10 3.90 6.90
CA PRO A 219 0.23 5.01 6.00
C PRO A 219 1.45 5.81 6.44
N GLU A 220 1.77 5.82 7.74
CA GLU A 220 2.97 6.47 8.27
C GLU A 220 4.28 5.74 7.93
N GLN A 221 4.27 4.55 7.32
CA GLN A 221 5.50 3.99 6.73
C GLN A 221 5.94 4.79 5.50
N ILE A 222 5.01 5.49 4.85
CA ILE A 222 5.22 6.19 3.58
C ILE A 222 5.11 7.70 3.78
N ILE A 223 4.16 8.17 4.59
CA ILE A 223 3.77 9.58 4.67
C ILE A 223 4.22 10.19 6.01
N ASP A 224 4.88 11.33 5.97
CA ASP A 224 5.01 12.22 7.13
C ASP A 224 3.82 13.17 7.17
N PHE A 225 2.76 12.80 7.89
CA PHE A 225 1.55 13.60 8.01
C PHE A 225 1.75 14.99 8.62
N LYS A 226 2.87 15.23 9.34
CA LYS A 226 3.15 16.57 9.89
C LYS A 226 3.73 17.48 8.82
N LYS A 227 4.61 16.93 7.99
CA LYS A 227 5.25 17.66 6.89
C LYS A 227 4.45 17.65 5.59
N LYS A 228 3.46 16.75 5.49
CA LYS A 228 2.57 16.55 4.33
C LYS A 228 3.33 16.11 3.08
N GLU A 229 4.35 15.29 3.27
CA GLU A 229 5.23 14.76 2.22
C GLU A 229 5.46 13.25 2.42
N VAL A 230 5.98 12.58 1.40
CA VAL A 230 6.51 11.22 1.55
C VAL A 230 7.82 11.26 2.36
N LYS A 231 8.06 10.23 3.16
CA LYS A 231 9.26 10.11 4.00
C LYS A 231 10.51 9.78 3.20
N ASP A 232 10.33 9.04 2.12
CA ASP A 232 11.36 8.59 1.19
C ASP A 232 10.69 8.37 -0.17
N GLU A 233 11.44 8.54 -1.25
CA GLU A 233 11.00 8.25 -2.62
C GLU A 233 10.70 6.75 -2.80
N ASN A 234 11.26 5.90 -1.94
CA ASN A 234 11.21 4.45 -2.05
C ASN A 234 10.67 3.78 -0.79
N LEU A 235 9.83 2.76 -0.98
CA LEU A 235 9.32 1.89 0.07
C LEU A 235 9.85 0.46 -0.11
N MET A 236 10.47 -0.06 0.95
CA MET A 236 10.86 -1.47 1.03
C MET A 236 9.71 -2.30 1.61
N VAL A 237 8.92 -2.94 0.75
CA VAL A 237 7.81 -3.79 1.19
C VAL A 237 8.32 -5.17 1.56
N HIS A 238 8.17 -5.54 2.83
CA HIS A 238 8.58 -6.83 3.37
C HIS A 238 7.51 -7.39 4.32
N ALA A 239 7.54 -8.70 4.58
CA ALA A 239 6.58 -9.39 5.46
C ALA A 239 6.30 -8.70 6.80
N GLY A 240 7.34 -8.12 7.40
CA GLY A 240 7.26 -7.39 8.66
C GLY A 240 6.25 -6.23 8.69
N LEU A 241 5.94 -5.60 7.55
CA LEU A 241 4.97 -4.49 7.49
C LEU A 241 3.53 -4.95 7.74
N PHE A 242 3.23 -6.23 7.52
CA PHE A 242 1.88 -6.79 7.56
C PHE A 242 1.63 -7.64 8.81
N ARG A 243 2.60 -7.74 9.72
CA ARG A 243 2.45 -8.47 10.98
C ARG A 243 1.50 -7.75 11.94
N PRO A 244 0.72 -8.47 12.74
CA PRO A 244 -0.09 -7.85 13.80
C PRO A 244 0.76 -6.96 14.71
N GLY A 245 0.38 -5.69 14.83
CA GLY A 245 1.11 -4.72 15.67
C GLY A 245 2.33 -4.06 15.01
N ALA A 246 2.55 -4.24 13.69
CA ALA A 246 3.50 -3.42 12.95
C ALA A 246 3.15 -1.92 13.12
N ARG A 247 4.14 -1.11 13.51
CA ARG A 247 4.03 0.34 13.72
C ARG A 247 5.06 1.07 12.86
N ALA A 248 4.81 2.32 12.50
CA ALA A 248 5.82 3.25 11.99
C ALA A 248 7.11 3.18 12.84
N GLY A 249 8.22 2.80 12.21
CA GLY A 249 9.52 2.58 12.88
C GLY A 249 9.83 1.13 13.27
N SER A 250 8.91 0.19 13.06
CA SER A 250 9.20 -1.25 13.00
C SER A 250 9.80 -1.61 11.64
N THR A 251 10.89 -0.94 11.26
CA THR A 251 11.77 -1.45 10.22
C THR A 251 12.33 -2.74 10.78
N HIS A 252 11.76 -3.87 10.37
CA HIS A 252 12.56 -5.07 10.30
C HIS A 252 13.69 -4.68 9.36
N THR A 253 14.92 -4.63 9.86
CA THR A 253 16.09 -4.73 9.00
C THR A 253 15.84 -5.90 8.08
N ALA A 254 15.39 -5.62 6.86
CA ALA A 254 15.47 -6.56 5.77
C ALA A 254 16.91 -7.02 5.81
N HIS A 255 17.10 -8.32 6.03
CA HIS A 255 18.40 -8.95 5.83
C HIS A 255 18.65 -9.00 4.31
N THR A 256 18.68 -7.84 3.67
CA THR A 256 19.44 -7.65 2.46
C THR A 256 20.89 -7.62 2.92
N ALA A 257 21.60 -8.68 2.60
CA ALA A 257 23.05 -8.70 2.65
C ALA A 257 23.57 -7.59 1.74
N SER A 258 23.66 -6.37 2.27
CA SER A 258 24.49 -5.31 1.73
C SER A 258 25.53 -4.98 2.78
N SER A 259 26.76 -5.34 2.41
CA SER A 259 28.03 -4.96 2.98
C SER A 259 28.02 -3.58 3.65
N THR A 260 27.81 -3.56 4.97
CA THR A 260 28.42 -2.53 5.79
C THR A 260 29.89 -2.90 5.97
N ALA A 261 30.74 -1.92 5.69
CA ALA A 261 32.19 -1.95 5.76
C ALA A 261 32.76 -3.00 6.72
N SER A 262 33.71 -3.77 6.19
CA SER A 262 34.59 -4.72 6.87
C SER A 262 35.14 -4.16 8.19
N GLY A 263 34.36 -4.31 9.26
CA GLY A 263 34.87 -4.40 10.62
C GLY A 263 35.08 -5.88 10.89
N SER A 264 36.33 -6.36 10.89
CA SER A 264 36.66 -7.75 11.20
C SER A 264 35.92 -8.20 12.46
N ARG A 265 35.07 -9.23 12.34
CA ARG A 265 34.34 -9.81 13.48
C ARG A 265 35.37 -10.27 14.50
N LYS A 266 35.34 -9.72 15.70
CA LYS A 266 36.29 -10.06 16.76
C LYS A 266 35.59 -10.89 17.82
N TYR A 267 36.24 -11.98 18.22
CA TYR A 267 35.74 -12.90 19.24
C TYR A 267 36.66 -12.88 20.46
N TYR A 268 36.07 -13.10 21.63
CA TYR A 268 36.76 -13.23 22.90
C TYR A 268 36.42 -14.60 23.49
N LYS A 269 37.44 -15.40 23.82
CA LYS A 269 37.26 -16.70 24.48
C LYS A 269 37.07 -16.48 25.98
N ILE A 270 35.92 -16.89 26.50
CA ILE A 270 35.56 -16.75 27.92
C ILE A 270 36.55 -17.56 28.78
N ARG A 271 37.10 -16.93 29.81
CA ARG A 271 38.04 -17.53 30.77
C ARG A 271 37.37 -17.64 32.15
N SER A 272 37.96 -18.46 33.01
CA SER A 272 37.53 -18.54 34.41
C SER A 272 37.61 -17.16 35.07
N GLY A 273 36.56 -16.75 35.76
CA GLY A 273 36.45 -15.44 36.43
C GLY A 273 35.96 -14.28 35.56
N ASP A 274 35.67 -14.49 34.27
CA ASP A 274 35.12 -13.43 33.43
C ASP A 274 33.64 -13.12 33.75
N THR A 275 33.30 -11.84 33.70
CA THR A 275 31.91 -11.35 33.73
C THR A 275 31.58 -10.61 32.45
N LEU A 276 30.29 -10.54 32.09
CA LEU A 276 29.84 -9.77 30.93
C LEU A 276 30.28 -8.30 31.00
N GLY A 277 30.23 -7.71 32.20
CA GLY A 277 30.71 -6.34 32.45
C GLY A 277 32.21 -6.17 32.19
N ALA A 278 33.03 -7.06 32.74
CA ALA A 278 34.47 -7.01 32.56
C ALA A 278 34.89 -7.23 31.10
N ILE A 279 34.23 -8.16 30.39
CA ILE A 279 34.47 -8.40 28.96
C ILE A 279 34.06 -7.18 28.13
N ALA A 280 32.90 -6.58 28.43
CA ALA A 280 32.41 -5.42 27.71
C ALA A 280 33.36 -4.21 27.85
N GLN A 281 33.77 -3.90 29.09
CA GLN A 281 34.71 -2.81 29.37
C GLN A 281 36.06 -3.03 28.69
N ARG A 282 36.63 -4.24 28.80
CA ARG A 282 37.93 -4.59 28.17
C ARG A 282 37.92 -4.43 26.66
N ASN A 283 36.77 -4.66 26.02
CA ASN A 283 36.63 -4.62 24.57
C ASN A 283 35.99 -3.33 24.05
N LYS A 284 35.88 -2.30 24.92
CA LYS A 284 35.28 -0.99 24.60
C LYS A 284 33.90 -1.16 23.96
N THR A 285 33.04 -1.96 24.59
CA THR A 285 31.64 -2.20 24.21
C THR A 285 30.77 -2.17 25.46
N THR A 286 29.46 -2.35 25.33
CA THR A 286 28.52 -2.40 26.46
C THR A 286 28.00 -3.81 26.69
N VAL A 287 27.55 -4.13 27.91
CA VAL A 287 26.91 -5.41 28.22
C VAL A 287 25.71 -5.64 27.30
N SER A 288 24.88 -4.61 27.11
CA SER A 288 23.74 -4.64 26.19
C SER A 288 24.16 -5.01 24.76
N ARG A 289 25.19 -4.34 24.23
CA ARG A 289 25.70 -4.62 22.87
C ARG A 289 26.27 -6.03 22.75
N LEU A 290 26.97 -6.49 23.78
CA LEU A 290 27.58 -7.81 23.81
C LEU A 290 26.53 -8.92 23.95
N CYS A 291 25.47 -8.69 24.72
CA CYS A 291 24.27 -9.52 24.76
C CYS A 291 23.58 -9.60 23.39
N GLN A 292 23.39 -8.45 22.73
CA GLN A 292 22.80 -8.35 21.40
C GLN A 292 23.62 -9.12 20.34
N LEU A 293 24.95 -8.98 20.36
CA LEU A 293 25.85 -9.65 19.40
C LEU A 293 25.86 -11.18 19.52
N ASN A 294 25.46 -11.72 20.67
CA ASN A 294 25.56 -13.15 20.98
C ASN A 294 24.21 -13.81 21.26
N GLY A 295 23.10 -13.07 21.21
CA GLY A 295 21.77 -13.59 21.51
C GLY A 295 21.63 -14.11 22.95
N ILE A 296 22.35 -13.51 23.91
CA ILE A 296 22.32 -13.91 25.32
C ILE A 296 21.72 -12.82 26.20
N ARG A 297 21.18 -13.19 27.36
CA ARG A 297 20.63 -12.25 28.34
C ARG A 297 21.75 -11.75 29.27
N PRO A 298 21.60 -10.58 29.91
CA PRO A 298 22.58 -10.10 30.91
C PRO A 298 22.75 -11.06 32.11
N THR A 299 21.78 -11.94 32.33
CA THR A 299 21.78 -12.96 33.39
C THR A 299 22.28 -14.33 32.91
N THR A 300 22.68 -14.47 31.63
CA THR A 300 23.15 -15.74 31.10
C THR A 300 24.49 -16.12 31.74
N VAL A 301 24.56 -17.34 32.27
CA VAL A 301 25.81 -17.92 32.82
C VAL A 301 26.82 -18.11 31.69
N LEU A 302 28.02 -17.56 31.87
CA LEU A 302 29.10 -17.65 30.90
C LEU A 302 29.80 -19.01 31.00
N GLN A 303 29.83 -19.74 29.88
CA GLN A 303 30.53 -21.03 29.80
C GLN A 303 32.00 -20.80 29.46
N ILE A 304 32.89 -21.29 30.32
CA ILE A 304 34.35 -21.21 30.12
C ILE A 304 34.71 -21.90 28.80
N GLY A 305 35.55 -21.24 27.99
CA GLY A 305 35.99 -21.74 26.70
C GLY A 305 35.10 -21.40 25.51
N ARG A 306 33.86 -20.92 25.74
CA ARG A 306 32.96 -20.45 24.68
C ARG A 306 33.46 -19.11 24.12
N ASN A 307 33.39 -18.96 22.80
CA ASN A 307 33.70 -17.70 22.13
C ASN A 307 32.50 -16.76 22.16
N LEU A 308 32.78 -15.50 22.48
CA LEU A 308 31.82 -14.42 22.58
C LEU A 308 32.18 -13.33 21.57
N ARG A 309 31.26 -12.98 20.69
CA ARG A 309 31.44 -11.92 19.70
C ARG A 309 31.45 -10.56 20.41
N ILE A 310 32.49 -9.77 20.17
CA ILE A 310 32.70 -8.47 20.84
C ILE A 310 32.65 -7.27 19.89
N ARG A 311 32.82 -7.49 18.57
CA ARG A 311 32.61 -6.51 17.50
C ARG A 311 32.06 -7.23 16.25
#